data_AF-A0A380Q166-F1
#
_entry.id   AF-A0A380Q166-F1
#
_cell.length_a   1.000
_cell.length_b   1.000
_cell.length_c   1.000
_cell.angle_alpha   90.00
_cell.angle_beta   90.00
_cell.angle_gamma   90.00
#
_symmetry.space_group_name_H-M   'P 1'
#
loop_
_entity.id
_entity.type
_entity.pdbx_description
1 polymer ?
#
loop_
_entity_poly.entity_id
_entity_poly.type
_entity_poly.pdbx_seq_one_letter_code
_entity_poly.pdbx_strand_id
1 'polypeptide(L)'
;MLLGAFTSGMLTLMNEYRLREFLFWMVGGLDFRRWEHVLLAVGPFVVCSSILMMLGRQLNVLVLGEIEAKALGAPVMLYRVLFLFLASFITAVAVCVSGAIGFVGLIVPHIVRILVGHHRILLPTSALAGAVFLVLCDIRTYSSGTK
;
A
#
# COMPACT_ATOMS: atom_id res chain seq x y z
N MET A 1 4.68 -12.74 16.18
CA MET A 1 4.07 -13.73 17.10
C MET A 1 3.47 -13.07 18.35
N LEU A 2 4.22 -12.25 19.10
CA LEU A 2 3.73 -11.65 20.35
C LEU A 2 2.54 -10.68 20.14
N LEU A 3 2.60 -9.82 19.12
CA LEU A 3 1.48 -8.92 18.76
C LEU A 3 0.20 -9.69 18.38
N GLY A 4 0.35 -10.82 17.67
CA GLY A 4 -0.77 -11.67 17.27
C GLY A 4 -1.43 -12.39 18.46
N ALA A 5 -0.63 -12.80 19.44
CA ALA A 5 -1.13 -13.37 20.68
C ALA A 5 -1.89 -12.32 21.52
N PHE A 6 -1.37 -11.10 21.58
CA PHE A 6 -2.03 -9.98 22.27
C PHE A 6 -3.37 -9.61 21.63
N THR A 7 -3.43 -9.47 20.30
CA THR A 7 -4.70 -9.23 19.60
C THR A 7 -5.70 -10.37 19.83
N SER A 8 -5.23 -11.62 19.80
CA SER A 8 -6.09 -12.79 20.05
C SER A 8 -6.66 -12.78 21.47
N GLY A 9 -5.85 -12.42 22.47
CA GLY A 9 -6.30 -12.30 23.87
C GLY A 9 -7.28 -11.15 24.10
N MET A 10 -7.19 -10.05 23.34
CA MET A 10 -8.20 -8.99 23.39
C MET A 10 -9.52 -9.42 22.75
N LEU A 11 -9.45 -10.18 21.65
CA LEU A 11 -10.62 -10.64 20.90
C LEU A 11 -11.48 -11.63 21.70
N THR A 12 -10.86 -12.49 22.50
CA THR A 12 -11.59 -13.45 23.36
C THR A 12 -12.35 -12.81 24.50
N LEU A 13 -12.00 -11.57 24.88
CA LEU A 13 -12.69 -10.79 25.92
C LEU A 13 -13.82 -9.90 25.33
N MET A 14 -13.95 -9.83 24.01
CA MET A 14 -14.93 -8.99 23.32
C MET A 14 -16.24 -9.73 23.02
N ASN A 15 -17.30 -8.95 22.82
CA ASN A 15 -18.62 -9.45 22.43
C ASN A 15 -18.61 -9.98 20.98
N GLU A 16 -19.39 -11.04 20.70
CA GLU A 16 -19.45 -11.77 19.41
C GLU A 16 -19.65 -10.85 18.20
N TYR A 17 -20.44 -9.78 18.36
CA TYR A 17 -20.68 -8.80 17.30
C TYR A 17 -19.41 -8.05 16.87
N ARG A 18 -18.61 -7.56 17.83
CA ARG A 18 -17.38 -6.81 17.51
C ARG A 18 -16.27 -7.73 17.01
N LEU A 19 -16.26 -8.99 17.46
CA LEU A 19 -15.38 -10.02 16.93
C LEU A 19 -15.65 -10.23 15.43
N ARG A 20 -16.93 -10.37 15.04
CA ARG A 20 -17.32 -10.55 13.64
C ARG A 20 -16.92 -9.36 12.77
N GLU A 21 -17.15 -8.13 13.25
CA GLU A 21 -16.71 -6.92 12.56
C GLU A 21 -15.19 -6.87 12.36
N PHE A 22 -14.41 -7.24 13.39
CA PHE A 22 -12.95 -7.28 13.30
C PHE A 22 -12.46 -8.35 12.31
N LEU A 23 -13.06 -9.54 12.33
CA LEU A 23 -12.72 -10.62 11.40
C LEU A 23 -12.99 -10.20 9.94
N PHE A 24 -14.12 -9.53 9.68
CA PHE A 24 -14.40 -8.97 8.36
C PHE A 24 -13.42 -7.86 7.96
N TRP A 25 -13.00 -7.01 8.90
CA TRP A 25 -11.96 -6.01 8.64
C TRP A 25 -10.60 -6.65 8.34
N MET A 26 -10.28 -7.78 8.96
CA MET A 26 -9.01 -8.48 8.75
C MET A 26 -8.92 -9.12 7.37
N VAL A 27 -10.04 -9.64 6.84
CA VAL A 27 -10.14 -10.14 5.45
C VAL A 27 -9.95 -9.01 4.44
N GLY A 28 -10.35 -7.79 4.81
CA GLY A 28 -10.29 -6.61 3.96
C GLY A 28 -11.52 -6.50 3.06
N GLY A 29 -12.03 -5.28 2.89
CA GLY A 29 -13.24 -5.03 2.13
C GLY A 29 -13.59 -3.55 2.04
N LEU A 30 -14.23 -3.18 0.92
CA LEU A 30 -14.67 -1.80 0.64
C LEU A 30 -16.13 -1.54 1.05
N ASP A 31 -16.83 -2.58 1.54
CA ASP A 31 -18.28 -2.62 1.77
C ASP A 31 -18.87 -1.60 2.76
N PHE A 32 -18.06 -1.12 3.72
CA PHE A 32 -18.51 -0.20 4.77
C PHE A 32 -17.85 1.19 4.69
N ARG A 33 -17.38 1.61 3.50
CA ARG A 33 -16.62 2.87 3.37
C ARG A 33 -17.49 4.07 3.05
N ARG A 34 -17.62 4.93 4.06
CA ARG A 34 -18.18 6.28 3.95
C ARG A 34 -17.18 7.23 3.31
N TRP A 35 -17.70 8.27 2.65
CA TRP A 35 -16.92 9.36 2.04
C TRP A 35 -15.95 10.04 3.01
N GLU A 36 -16.26 10.05 4.31
CA GLU A 36 -15.38 10.57 5.37
C GLU A 36 -14.04 9.81 5.45
N HIS A 37 -14.05 8.49 5.31
CA HIS A 37 -12.83 7.69 5.32
C HIS A 37 -11.97 7.93 4.08
N VAL A 38 -12.62 8.17 2.94
CA VAL A 38 -11.93 8.50 1.68
C VAL A 38 -11.27 9.87 1.79
N LEU A 39 -11.97 10.88 2.31
CA LEU A 39 -11.40 12.22 2.48
C LEU A 39 -10.18 12.21 3.42
N LEU A 40 -10.26 11.45 4.52
CA LEU A 40 -9.15 11.26 5.45
C LEU A 40 -7.94 10.56 4.81
N ALA A 41 -8.18 9.61 3.90
CA ALA A 41 -7.12 8.87 3.22
C ALA A 41 -6.45 9.69 2.10
N VAL A 42 -7.23 10.45 1.34
CA VAL A 42 -6.79 11.16 0.12
C VAL A 42 -5.65 12.14 0.43
N GLY A 43 -5.76 12.91 1.52
CA GLY A 43 -4.73 13.89 1.90
C GLY A 43 -3.32 13.26 2.03
N PRO A 44 -3.11 12.34 2.98
CA PRO A 44 -1.82 11.67 3.14
C PRO A 44 -1.41 10.87 1.89
N PHE A 45 -2.35 10.27 1.16
CA PHE A 45 -2.03 9.52 -0.06
C PHE A 45 -1.45 10.41 -1.16
N VAL A 46 -2.06 11.57 -1.41
CA VAL A 46 -1.61 12.54 -2.43
C VAL A 46 -0.27 13.14 -2.03
N VAL A 47 -0.10 13.53 -0.76
CA VAL A 47 1.16 14.11 -0.26
C VAL A 47 2.30 13.11 -0.39
N CYS A 48 2.13 11.89 0.12
CA CYS A 48 3.19 10.89 0.07
C CYS A 48 3.48 10.44 -1.36
N SER A 49 2.48 10.25 -2.21
CA SER A 49 2.67 9.89 -3.62
C SER A 49 3.41 10.98 -4.39
N SER A 50 3.09 12.26 -4.14
CA SER A 50 3.80 13.40 -4.75
C SER A 50 5.28 13.43 -4.35
N ILE A 51 5.58 13.21 -3.06
CA ILE A 51 6.96 13.14 -2.56
C ILE A 51 7.70 11.96 -3.22
N LEU A 52 7.08 10.79 -3.30
CA LEU A 52 7.64 9.60 -3.97
C LEU A 52 7.93 9.85 -5.46
N MET A 53 7.05 10.57 -6.16
CA MET A 53 7.27 10.96 -7.55
C MET A 53 8.47 11.90 -7.73
N MET A 54 8.62 12.90 -6.84
CA MET A 54 9.77 13.81 -6.86
C MET A 54 11.09 13.08 -6.57
N LEU A 55 11.05 12.03 -5.75
CA LEU A 55 12.20 11.20 -5.40
C LEU A 55 12.49 10.05 -6.40
N GLY A 56 11.70 9.91 -7.46
CA GLY A 56 11.88 8.84 -8.45
C GLY A 56 13.25 8.84 -9.14
N ARG A 57 13.94 9.99 -9.19
CA ARG A 57 15.28 10.10 -9.78
C ARG A 57 16.35 9.48 -8.89
N GLN A 58 16.19 9.61 -7.57
CA GLN A 58 17.07 9.05 -6.54
C GLN A 58 16.88 7.53 -6.44
N LEU A 59 15.67 7.04 -6.72
CA LEU A 59 15.38 5.60 -6.80
C LEU A 59 16.18 4.93 -7.94
N ASN A 60 16.32 5.59 -9.10
CA ASN A 60 17.15 5.08 -10.21
C ASN A 60 18.62 4.97 -9.81
N VAL A 61 19.14 5.95 -9.06
CA VAL A 61 20.53 5.96 -8.59
C VAL A 61 20.75 4.86 -7.55
N LEU A 62 19.77 4.57 -6.69
CA LEU A 62 19.84 3.43 -5.78
C LEU A 62 19.87 2.07 -6.50
N VAL A 63 19.18 1.96 -7.64
CA VAL A 63 19.12 0.70 -8.42
C VAL A 63 20.42 0.41 -9.17
N LEU A 64 21.21 1.44 -9.54
CA LEU A 64 22.54 1.27 -10.15
C LEU A 64 23.53 0.56 -9.21
N GLY A 65 23.32 0.70 -7.89
CA GLY A 65 24.10 0.00 -6.87
C GLY A 65 24.66 0.96 -5.83
N GLU A 66 24.86 0.46 -4.61
CA GLU A 66 25.31 1.29 -3.48
C GLU A 66 26.69 1.95 -3.73
N ILE A 67 27.53 1.33 -4.56
CA ILE A 67 28.89 1.78 -4.86
C ILE A 67 28.85 3.01 -5.79
N GLU A 68 28.08 2.97 -6.88
CA GLU A 68 27.93 4.11 -7.80
C GLU A 68 27.15 5.27 -7.15
N ALA A 69 26.13 4.96 -6.35
CA ALA A 69 25.35 5.98 -5.64
C ALA A 69 26.17 6.73 -4.58
N LYS A 70 27.06 6.03 -3.86
CA LYS A 70 28.02 6.66 -2.94
C LYS A 70 29.09 7.45 -3.69
N ALA A 71 29.55 6.98 -4.84
CA ALA A 71 30.52 7.70 -5.67
C ALA A 71 29.98 9.05 -6.20
N LEU A 72 28.66 9.15 -6.41
CA LEU A 72 27.96 10.39 -6.77
C LEU A 72 27.67 11.32 -5.57
N GLY A 73 28.11 10.97 -4.35
CA GLY A 73 27.90 11.78 -3.14
C GLY A 73 26.46 11.75 -2.60
N ALA A 74 25.59 10.86 -3.10
CA ALA A 74 24.22 10.76 -2.63
C ALA A 74 24.17 10.02 -1.27
N PRO A 75 23.47 10.56 -0.25
CA PRO A 75 23.28 9.86 1.03
C PRO A 75 22.30 8.68 0.88
N VAL A 76 22.80 7.54 0.39
CA VAL A 76 22.01 6.31 0.10
C VAL A 76 21.17 5.86 1.30
N MET A 77 21.74 5.90 2.50
CA MET A 77 21.05 5.44 3.72
C MET A 77 19.84 6.33 4.06
N LEU A 78 19.97 7.66 3.92
CA LEU A 78 18.89 8.61 4.19
C LEU A 78 17.70 8.37 3.26
N TYR A 79 17.97 8.25 1.94
CA TYR A 79 16.93 7.97 0.96
C TYR A 79 16.26 6.64 1.21
N ARG A 80 17.02 5.58 1.52
CA ARG A 80 16.47 4.26 1.83
C ARG A 80 15.52 4.28 3.03
N VAL A 81 15.92 4.94 4.13
CA VAL A 81 15.05 5.08 5.32
C VAL A 81 13.82 5.91 4.98
N LEU A 82 13.97 7.00 4.23
CA LEU A 82 12.86 7.85 3.82
C LEU A 82 11.85 7.08 2.94
N PHE A 83 12.31 6.31 1.96
CA PHE A 83 11.44 5.47 1.13
C PHE A 83 10.69 4.41 1.94
N LEU A 84 11.40 3.72 2.86
CA LEU A 84 10.77 2.74 3.75
C LEU A 84 9.70 3.40 4.62
N PHE A 85 9.98 4.60 5.14
CA PHE A 85 9.03 5.35 5.94
C PHE A 85 7.79 5.75 5.13
N LEU A 86 7.96 6.38 3.96
CA LEU A 86 6.85 6.77 3.08
C LEU A 86 6.02 5.57 2.61
N ALA A 87 6.66 4.48 2.18
CA ALA A 87 5.98 3.28 1.74
C ALA A 87 5.19 2.62 2.88
N SER A 88 5.79 2.53 4.07
CA SER A 88 5.11 1.99 5.25
C SER A 88 3.95 2.88 5.67
N PHE A 89 4.09 4.19 5.60
CA PHE A 89 3.04 5.15 5.95
C PHE A 89 1.84 5.07 4.99
N ILE A 90 2.08 5.06 3.67
CA ILE A 90 1.02 4.85 2.67
C ILE A 90 0.32 3.52 2.91
N THR A 91 1.08 2.46 3.17
CA THR A 91 0.53 1.13 3.44
C THR A 91 -0.31 1.12 4.72
N ALA A 92 0.13 1.80 5.78
CA ALA A 92 -0.63 1.91 7.03
C ALA A 92 -1.95 2.67 6.84
N VAL A 93 -1.94 3.78 6.11
CA VAL A 93 -3.16 4.53 5.76
C VAL A 93 -4.11 3.66 4.94
N ALA A 94 -3.58 2.95 3.94
CA ALA A 94 -4.37 2.02 3.14
C ALA A 94 -4.99 0.92 4.00
N VAL A 95 -4.22 0.24 4.85
CA VAL A 95 -4.71 -0.85 5.70
C VAL A 95 -5.74 -0.37 6.73
N CYS A 96 -5.55 0.80 7.35
CA CYS A 96 -6.56 1.40 8.23
C CYS A 96 -7.90 1.59 7.51
N VAL A 97 -7.85 2.00 6.24
CA VAL A 97 -9.03 2.33 5.45
C VAL A 97 -9.60 1.11 4.74
N SER A 98 -8.86 0.15 4.21
CA SER A 98 -9.45 -0.97 3.46
C SER A 98 -9.41 -2.31 4.19
N GLY A 99 -8.75 -2.37 5.36
CA GLY A 99 -8.32 -3.64 5.93
C GLY A 99 -7.10 -4.19 5.19
N ALA A 100 -6.66 -5.38 5.58
CA ALA A 100 -5.44 -5.99 5.06
C ALA A 100 -5.64 -6.59 3.65
N ILE A 101 -5.66 -5.74 2.63
CA ILE A 101 -5.65 -6.19 1.23
C ILE A 101 -4.22 -6.56 0.82
N GLY A 102 -3.91 -7.86 0.89
CA GLY A 102 -2.64 -8.40 0.42
C GLY A 102 -2.55 -8.50 -1.10
N PHE A 103 -1.38 -8.92 -1.60
CA PHE A 103 -1.14 -9.37 -2.97
C PHE A 103 -1.06 -8.29 -4.08
N VAL A 104 -1.90 -7.25 -4.06
CA VAL A 104 -1.91 -6.18 -5.08
C VAL A 104 -0.53 -5.50 -5.17
N GLY A 105 0.05 -5.14 -4.02
CA GLY A 105 1.37 -4.50 -3.94
C GLY A 105 2.56 -5.38 -4.33
N LEU A 106 2.36 -6.69 -4.55
CA LEU A 106 3.41 -7.61 -5.02
C LEU A 106 3.26 -7.91 -6.51
N ILE A 107 2.04 -8.22 -6.96
CA ILE A 107 1.78 -8.61 -8.34
C ILE A 107 1.87 -7.41 -9.29
N VAL A 108 1.20 -6.31 -8.94
CA VAL A 108 1.06 -5.15 -9.83
C VAL A 108 2.43 -4.56 -10.23
N PRO A 109 3.33 -4.22 -9.30
CA PRO A 109 4.62 -3.67 -9.69
C PRO A 109 5.46 -4.69 -10.46
N HIS A 110 5.28 -5.99 -10.22
CA HIS A 110 6.00 -7.02 -10.97
C HIS A 110 5.56 -7.09 -12.43
N ILE A 111 4.25 -7.05 -12.69
CA ILE A 111 3.67 -7.02 -14.05
C ILE A 111 4.07 -5.73 -14.77
N VAL A 112 3.94 -4.59 -14.11
CA VAL A 112 4.31 -3.29 -14.70
C VAL A 112 5.80 -3.19 -14.98
N ARG A 113 6.65 -3.82 -14.16
CA ARG A 113 8.10 -3.88 -14.40
C ARG A 113 8.44 -4.60 -15.70
N ILE A 114 7.73 -5.68 -16.03
CA ILE A 114 7.91 -6.42 -17.30
C ILE A 114 7.50 -5.55 -18.49
N LEU A 115 6.47 -4.72 -18.33
CA LEU A 115 5.93 -3.87 -19.39
C LEU A 115 6.72 -2.56 -19.61
N VAL A 116 7.21 -1.90 -18.56
CA VAL A 116 7.63 -0.49 -18.64
C VAL A 116 9.13 -0.25 -18.53
N GLY A 117 9.93 -1.16 -17.96
CA GLY A 117 11.41 -1.12 -17.95
C GLY A 117 12.09 0.05 -17.20
N HIS A 118 11.60 1.28 -17.36
CA HIS A 118 12.11 2.52 -16.76
C HIS A 118 11.43 2.85 -15.43
N HIS A 119 12.25 2.92 -14.38
CA HIS A 119 11.81 3.14 -13.00
C HIS A 119 11.14 4.50 -12.75
N ARG A 120 11.39 5.51 -13.59
CA ARG A 120 10.74 6.84 -13.48
C ARG A 120 9.25 6.80 -13.84
N ILE A 121 8.88 5.93 -14.78
CA ILE A 121 7.51 5.73 -15.25
C ILE A 121 6.87 4.56 -14.49
N LEU A 122 7.68 3.66 -13.92
CA LEU A 122 7.21 2.51 -13.17
C LEU A 122 6.36 2.87 -11.93
N LEU A 123 6.75 3.91 -11.17
CA LEU A 123 5.98 4.36 -10.00
C LEU A 123 4.55 4.83 -10.36
N PRO A 124 4.35 5.80 -11.27
CA PRO A 124 2.99 6.22 -11.64
C PRO A 124 2.19 5.10 -12.32
N THR A 125 2.84 4.30 -13.17
CA THR A 125 2.13 3.26 -13.91
C THR A 125 1.72 2.10 -13.00
N SER A 126 2.53 1.77 -11.99
CA SER A 126 2.17 0.75 -10.99
C SER A 126 1.03 1.24 -10.08
N ALA A 127 1.03 2.52 -9.70
CA ALA A 127 -0.07 3.10 -8.93
C ALA A 127 -1.39 3.06 -9.72
N LEU A 128 -1.38 3.47 -10.98
CA LEU A 128 -2.55 3.43 -11.86
C LEU A 128 -3.02 1.99 -12.14
N ALA A 129 -2.10 1.11 -12.51
CA ALA A 129 -2.42 -0.30 -12.76
C ALA A 129 -3.01 -0.98 -11.53
N GLY A 130 -2.49 -0.65 -10.32
CA GLY A 130 -3.02 -1.17 -9.06
C GLY A 130 -4.42 -0.64 -8.75
N ALA A 131 -4.68 0.64 -8.99
CA ALA A 131 -6.00 1.23 -8.83
C ALA A 131 -7.03 0.57 -9.78
N VAL A 132 -6.68 0.41 -11.06
CA VAL A 132 -7.54 -0.25 -12.06
C VAL A 132 -7.80 -1.70 -11.66
N PHE A 133 -6.77 -2.44 -11.23
CA PHE A 133 -6.92 -3.82 -10.78
C PHE A 133 -7.86 -3.95 -9.58
N LEU A 134 -7.69 -3.08 -8.58
CA LEU A 134 -8.57 -3.04 -7.40
C LEU A 134 -10.03 -2.76 -7.78
N VAL A 135 -10.27 -1.79 -8.64
CA VAL A 135 -11.63 -1.46 -9.13
C VAL A 135 -12.23 -2.64 -9.89
N LEU A 136 -11.46 -3.34 -10.72
CA LEU A 136 -11.94 -4.52 -11.45
C LEU A 136 -12.29 -5.69 -10.51
N CYS A 137 -11.52 -5.89 -9.44
CA CYS A 137 -11.83 -6.88 -8.42
C CYS A 137 -13.11 -6.51 -7.66
N ASP A 138 -13.26 -5.24 -7.28
CA ASP A 138 -14.44 -4.75 -6.56
C ASP A 138 -15.72 -4.87 -7.41
N ILE A 139 -15.67 -4.48 -8.69
CA ILE A 139 -16.79 -4.60 -9.62
C ILE A 139 -17.22 -6.07 -9.78
N ARG A 140 -16.27 -7.01 -9.86
CA ARG A 140 -16.58 -8.44 -9.93
C ARG A 140 -17.26 -8.94 -8.66
N THR A 141 -16.77 -8.54 -7.49
CA THR A 141 -17.38 -8.90 -6.20
C THR A 141 -18.81 -8.33 -6.09
N TYR A 142 -19.01 -7.08 -6.49
CA TYR A 142 -20.33 -6.44 -6.52
C TYR A 142 -21.30 -7.13 -7.50
N SER A 143 -20.83 -7.44 -8.71
CA SER A 143 -21.65 -8.09 -9.74
C SER A 143 -22.00 -9.54 -9.42
N SER A 144 -21.21 -10.24 -8.59
CA SER A 144 -21.42 -11.65 -8.30
C SER A 144 -22.57 -11.92 -7.30
N GLY A 145 -23.26 -10.89 -6.81
CA GLY A 145 -24.51 -11.04 -6.06
C GLY A 145 -24.40 -11.80 -4.73
N THR A 146 -23.20 -12.09 -4.25
CA THR A 146 -22.98 -12.71 -2.93
C THR A 146 -22.87 -11.60 -1.88
N LYS A 147 -24.02 -11.01 -1.55
CA LYS A 147 -24.26 -10.39 -0.25
C LYS A 147 -25.38 -11.13 0.44
#